data_AF-A0A7C5VIB5-F1
#
_entry.id   AF-A0A7C5VIB5-F1
#
_cell.length_a   1.000
_cell.length_b   1.000
_cell.length_c   1.000
_cell.angle_alpha   90.00
_cell.angle_beta   90.00
_cell.angle_gamma   90.00
#
_symmetry.space_group_name_H-M   'P 1'
#
loop_
_entity.id
_entity.type
_entity.pdbx_description
1 polymer ?
#
loop_
_entity_poly.entity_id
_entity_poly.type
_entity_poly.pdbx_seq_one_letter_code
_entity_poly.pdbx_strand_id
1 'polypeptide(L)' 'VGLSQWGAKGMAEAGYGYREVLGHYFPGTFLSDLLLGKAQGAWAGWP' A
#
# COMPACT_ATOMS: atom_id res chain seq x y z
N VAL A 1 14.78 -5.42 3.83
CA VAL A 1 14.83 -4.41 2.73
C VAL A 1 13.54 -4.51 1.94
N GLY A 2 12.99 -3.38 1.44
CA GLY A 2 11.66 -3.30 0.80
C GLY A 2 11.72 -2.67 -0.60
N LEU A 3 10.98 -1.59 -0.82
CA LEU A 3 10.91 -0.90 -2.11
C LEU A 3 12.24 -0.21 -2.49
N SER A 4 12.74 -0.49 -3.70
CA SER A 4 13.85 0.24 -4.31
C SER A 4 13.33 1.46 -5.06
N GLN A 5 13.81 2.66 -4.71
CA GLN A 5 13.35 3.91 -5.33
C GLN A 5 13.63 3.95 -6.83
N TRP A 6 14.83 3.53 -7.25
CA TRP A 6 15.19 3.52 -8.67
C TRP A 6 14.43 2.47 -9.47
N GLY A 7 14.15 1.31 -8.88
CA GLY A 7 13.33 0.30 -9.54
C GLY A 7 11.86 0.74 -9.66
N ALA A 8 11.30 1.36 -8.63
CA ALA A 8 9.97 1.97 -8.69
C ALA A 8 9.87 3.07 -9.75
N LYS A 9 10.90 3.92 -9.87
CA LYS A 9 10.99 4.92 -10.94
C LYS A 9 11.01 4.27 -12.33
N GLY A 10 11.85 3.25 -12.54
CA GLY A 10 11.94 2.55 -13.83
C GLY A 10 10.62 1.87 -14.22
N MET A 11 9.89 1.32 -13.25
CA MET A 11 8.54 0.78 -13.50
C MET A 11 7.55 1.89 -13.87
N ALA A 12 7.56 3.03 -13.18
CA ALA A 12 6.70 4.17 -13.55
C ALA A 12 7.02 4.70 -14.95
N GLU A 13 8.30 4.80 -15.32
CA GLU A 13 8.75 5.19 -16.67
C GLU A 13 8.33 4.19 -17.75
N ALA A 14 8.21 2.90 -17.40
CA ALA A 14 7.67 1.85 -18.26
C ALA A 14 6.13 1.81 -18.33
N GLY A 15 5.43 2.71 -17.62
CA GLY A 15 3.97 2.86 -17.66
C GLY A 15 3.19 2.07 -16.60
N TYR A 16 3.86 1.40 -15.66
CA TYR A 16 3.19 0.71 -14.56
C TYR A 16 2.58 1.70 -13.57
N GLY A 17 1.36 1.43 -13.13
CA GLY A 17 0.69 2.19 -12.08
C GLY A 17 1.22 1.87 -10.69
N TYR A 18 0.90 2.73 -9.72
CA TYR A 18 1.37 2.60 -8.33
C TYR A 18 0.97 1.26 -7.68
N ARG A 19 -0.19 0.69 -8.03
CA ARG A 19 -0.65 -0.61 -7.51
C ARG A 19 0.23 -1.76 -7.99
N GLU A 20 0.69 -1.72 -9.24
CA GLU A 20 1.56 -2.73 -9.83
C GLU A 20 2.97 -2.63 -9.24
N VAL A 21 3.49 -1.40 -9.09
CA VAL A 21 4.77 -1.15 -8.42
C VAL A 21 4.75 -1.67 -6.98
N LEU A 22 3.73 -1.33 -6.20
CA LEU A 22 3.61 -1.80 -4.81
C LEU A 22 3.40 -3.32 -4.73
N GLY A 23 2.62 -3.91 -5.63
CA GLY A 23 2.43 -5.36 -5.70
C GLY A 23 3.72 -6.13 -6.00
N HIS A 24 4.62 -5.54 -6.80
CA HIS A 24 5.94 -6.12 -7.06
C HIS A 24 6.83 -6.13 -5.81
N TYR A 25 6.85 -5.04 -5.05
CA TYR A 25 7.71 -4.91 -3.86
C TYR A 25 7.12 -5.50 -2.57
N PHE A 26 5.80 -5.59 -2.47
CA PHE A 26 5.09 -6.04 -1.28
C PHE A 26 3.99 -7.07 -1.63
N PRO A 27 4.35 -8.29 -2.05
CA PRO A 27 3.38 -9.31 -2.42
C PRO A 27 2.43 -9.64 -1.26
N GLY A 28 1.14 -9.80 -1.57
CA GLY A 28 0.11 -10.12 -0.57
C GLY A 28 -0.32 -8.93 0.30
N THR A 29 0.12 -7.71 0.00
CA THR A 29 -0.35 -6.50 0.69
C THR A 29 -1.49 -5.81 -0.06
N PHE A 30 -2.24 -4.98 0.66
CA PHE A 30 -3.33 -4.18 0.12
C PHE A 30 -3.21 -2.74 0.62
N LEU A 31 -3.71 -1.81 -0.17
CA LEU A 31 -3.86 -0.42 0.25
C LEU A 31 -5.17 -0.26 1.00
N SER A 32 -5.10 0.36 2.17
CA SER A 32 -6.26 0.78 2.94
C SER A 32 -6.28 2.29 3.06
N ASP A 33 -7.47 2.88 3.01
CA ASP A 33 -7.62 4.24 3.46
C ASP A 33 -7.36 4.29 4.96
N LEU A 34 -6.50 5.20 5.39
CA LEU A 34 -6.19 5.38 6.81
C LEU A 34 -7.46 5.62 7.66
N LEU A 35 -8.48 6.24 7.05
CA LEU A 35 -9.78 6.46 7.66
C LEU A 35 -10.56 5.15 7.88
N LEU A 36 -10.48 4.20 6.96
CA LEU A 36 -11.08 2.87 7.12
C LEU A 36 -10.40 2.12 8.29
N GLY A 37 -9.07 2.21 8.38
CA GLY A 37 -8.29 1.62 9.46
C GLY A 37 -8.59 2.21 10.85
N LYS A 38 -8.91 3.51 10.94
CA LYS A 38 -9.34 4.13 12.20
C LYS A 38 -10.76 3.73 12.62
N ALA A 39 -11.66 3.50 11.66
CA ALA A 39 -13.02 3.09 11.96
C ALA A 39 -13.09 1.71 12.63
N GLN A 40 -12.21 0.76 12.29
CA GLN A 40 -12.17 -0.55 12.96
C GLN A 40 -11.73 -0.50 14.44
N GLY A 41 -11.08 0.57 14.91
CA GLY A 41 -10.62 0.70 16.31
C GLY A 41 -11.58 1.44 17.24
N ALA A 42 -12.58 2.14 16.71
CA ALA A 42 -13.42 3.05 17.49
C ALA A 42 -14.66 2.40 18.15
N TRP A 43 -14.96 1.13 17.84
CA TRP A 43 -16.17 0.44 18.32
C TRP A 43 -15.87 -0.72 19.30
N ALA A 44 -14.65 -0.82 19.81
CA ALA A 44 -14.24 -1.83 20.78
C ALA A 44 -14.32 -1.28 22.22
N GLY A 45 -15.54 -1.18 22.78
CA GLY A 45 -15.72 -1.24 24.23
C GLY A 45 -16.19 0.02 24.96
N TRP A 46 -17.39 0.52 24.66
CA TRP A 46 -18.19 1.25 25.66
C TRP A 46 -19.48 0.46 25.93
N PRO A 47 -19.90 0.25 27.20
CA PRO A 47 -21.22 -0.28 27.52
C PRO A 47 -22.34 0.67 27.09
#